data_AF-A0A2D5ZHK8-F1
#
_entry.id   AF-A0A2D5ZHK8-F1
#
_cell.length_a   1.000
_cell.length_b   1.000
_cell.length_c   1.000
_cell.angle_alpha   90.00
_cell.angle_beta   90.00
_cell.angle_gamma   90.00
#
_symmetry.space_group_name_H-M   'P 1'
#
loop_
_entity.id
_entity.type
_entity.pdbx_description
1 polymer ?
#
loop_
_entity_poly.entity_id
_entity_poly.type
_entity_poly.pdbx_seq_one_letter_code
_entity_poly.pdbx_strand_id
1 'polypeptide(L)'
;MKRTFSLTLALLLLLAPLTLHAEASADSCRGRVNKELAREQRLYRAYLFGKQKAKDAPINDVRYDRDGWAWLKANNSGTPWINSDQDNQGLKWSNSLMDSRDEHSEILPIKGIFETKRVMTSELIPYTLQAIRSLECRMAALCEVSTISATQNGEDPQEIDSLQPVGCIEFKKLDTWPECHFDAPPRSVLDQVDTRNYCEEISMQLIFREIEQTKLAIEYDAGFRTLLQFAGNFDIFLREMRWPLTGTLRQAAELIGQLGRIPCFLSSCDSAPPIKQP
;
A
#
# COMPACT_ATOMS: atom_id res chain seq x y z
N MET A 1 -11.89 -29.17 62.76
CA MET A 1 -11.66 -27.73 62.51
C MET A 1 -10.47 -27.40 61.62
N LYS A 2 -9.37 -28.18 61.57
CA LYS A 2 -8.22 -27.89 60.68
C LYS A 2 -8.44 -28.15 59.17
N ARG A 3 -9.37 -29.04 58.79
CA ARG A 3 -9.63 -29.38 57.37
C ARG A 3 -10.49 -28.35 56.61
N THR A 4 -11.40 -27.65 57.29
CA THR A 4 -12.26 -26.64 56.67
C THR A 4 -11.51 -25.34 56.38
N PHE A 5 -10.51 -24.98 57.19
CA PHE A 5 -9.65 -23.83 56.97
C PHE A 5 -8.72 -23.97 55.75
N SER A 6 -8.34 -25.21 55.40
CA SER A 6 -7.45 -25.47 54.26
C SER A 6 -8.18 -25.36 52.91
N LEU A 7 -9.49 -25.65 52.89
CA LEU A 7 -10.32 -25.54 51.69
C LEU A 7 -10.70 -24.09 51.36
N THR A 8 -10.88 -23.24 52.37
CA THR A 8 -11.16 -21.81 52.17
C THR A 8 -9.94 -21.04 51.67
N LEU A 9 -8.72 -21.43 52.08
CA LEU A 9 -7.48 -20.80 51.61
C LEU A 9 -7.18 -21.16 50.14
N ALA A 10 -7.44 -22.40 49.74
CA ALA A 10 -7.25 -22.85 48.35
C ALA A 10 -8.24 -22.16 47.40
N LEU A 11 -9.48 -21.91 47.84
CA LEU A 11 -10.48 -21.20 47.03
C LEU A 11 -10.18 -19.71 46.87
N LEU A 12 -9.55 -19.07 47.87
CA LEU A 12 -9.12 -17.66 47.77
C LEU A 12 -7.94 -17.46 46.81
N LEU A 13 -7.04 -18.44 46.68
CA LEU A 13 -5.92 -18.41 45.74
C LEU A 13 -6.35 -18.67 44.28
N LEU A 14 -7.51 -19.29 44.06
CA LEU A 14 -8.11 -19.50 42.72
C LEU A 14 -8.97 -18.33 42.23
N LEU A 15 -9.24 -17.34 43.10
CA LEU A 15 -10.04 -16.14 42.80
C LEU A 15 -9.19 -14.88 42.65
N ALA A 16 -7.86 -14.97 42.78
CA ALA A 16 -6.98 -13.87 42.41
C ALA A 16 -6.94 -13.79 40.88
N PRO A 17 -7.47 -12.73 40.25
CA PRO A 17 -7.27 -12.53 38.82
C PRO A 17 -5.76 -12.38 38.61
N LEU A 18 -5.17 -13.32 37.87
CA LEU A 18 -3.86 -13.13 37.27
C LEU A 18 -4.03 -12.00 36.24
N THR A 19 -3.92 -10.77 36.71
CA THR A 19 -3.75 -9.62 35.85
C THR A 19 -2.32 -9.70 35.32
N LEU A 20 -2.18 -10.31 34.14
CA LEU A 20 -1.02 -10.19 33.27
C LEU A 20 -0.93 -8.71 32.87
N HIS A 21 -0.26 -7.91 33.71
CA HIS A 21 0.08 -6.54 33.37
C HIS A 21 1.34 -6.59 32.51
N ALA A 22 1.27 -6.01 31.31
CA ALA A 22 2.44 -5.81 30.48
C ALA A 22 3.32 -4.75 31.17
N GLU A 23 4.47 -5.16 31.68
CA GLU A 23 5.48 -4.25 32.22
C GLU A 23 6.06 -3.42 31.07
N ALA A 24 6.11 -2.09 31.23
CA ALA A 24 6.73 -1.20 30.27
C ALA A 24 8.22 -1.56 30.14
N SER A 25 8.63 -1.98 28.94
CA SER A 25 9.98 -2.44 28.63
C SER A 25 10.41 -1.92 27.26
N ALA A 26 11.72 -1.84 27.02
CA ALA A 26 12.23 -1.41 25.71
C ALA A 26 11.60 -2.25 24.58
N ASP A 27 11.43 -3.56 24.79
CA ASP A 27 10.85 -4.47 23.79
C ASP A 27 9.34 -4.25 23.57
N SER A 28 8.55 -4.00 24.62
CA SER A 28 7.13 -3.66 24.46
C SER A 28 6.95 -2.33 23.72
N CYS A 29 7.77 -1.34 24.05
CA CYS A 29 7.75 -0.04 23.37
C CYS A 29 8.21 -0.15 21.91
N ARG A 30 9.29 -0.88 21.62
CA ARG A 30 9.70 -1.18 20.24
C ARG A 30 8.59 -1.89 19.46
N GLY A 31 7.90 -2.83 20.09
CA GLY A 31 6.72 -3.49 19.51
C GLY A 31 5.61 -2.49 19.15
N ARG A 32 5.32 -1.54 20.04
CA ARG A 32 4.36 -0.47 19.82
C ARG A 32 4.78 0.46 18.67
N VAL A 33 6.04 0.93 18.68
CA VAL A 33 6.63 1.74 17.61
C VAL A 33 6.49 1.05 16.26
N ASN A 34 6.88 -0.23 16.18
CA ASN A 34 6.76 -1.01 14.95
C ASN A 34 5.32 -1.13 14.46
N LYS A 35 4.36 -1.32 15.37
CA LYS A 35 2.94 -1.40 15.03
C LYS A 35 2.43 -0.10 14.40
N GLU A 36 2.73 1.06 15.00
CA GLU A 36 2.30 2.35 14.47
C GLU A 36 3.03 2.73 13.17
N LEU A 37 4.33 2.46 13.05
CA LEU A 37 5.06 2.68 11.80
C LEU A 37 4.54 1.81 10.67
N ALA A 38 4.21 0.54 10.94
CA ALA A 38 3.61 -0.35 9.96
C ALA A 38 2.21 0.14 9.53
N ARG A 39 1.43 0.71 10.46
CA ARG A 39 0.13 1.32 10.16
C ARG A 39 0.26 2.50 9.21
N GLU A 40 1.18 3.43 9.48
CA GLU A 40 1.43 4.57 8.60
C GLU A 40 1.99 4.16 7.23
N GLN A 41 2.85 3.14 7.19
CA GLN A 41 3.32 2.56 5.92
C GLN A 41 2.16 2.00 5.09
N ARG A 42 1.21 1.30 5.71
CA ARG A 42 0.02 0.79 5.01
C ARG A 42 -0.88 1.91 4.51
N LEU A 43 -1.06 2.97 5.31
CA LEU A 43 -1.82 4.14 4.91
C LEU A 43 -1.18 4.84 3.70
N TYR A 44 0.14 5.04 3.73
CA TYR A 44 0.90 5.58 2.62
C TYR A 44 0.67 4.79 1.33
N ARG A 45 0.80 3.46 1.39
CA ARG A 45 0.55 2.58 0.23
C ARG A 45 -0.90 2.64 -0.23
N ALA A 46 -1.86 2.78 0.68
CA ALA A 46 -3.26 2.96 0.34
C ALA A 46 -3.52 4.28 -0.43
N TYR A 47 -2.79 5.36 -0.13
CA TYR A 47 -2.87 6.58 -0.93
C TYR A 47 -2.20 6.45 -2.31
N LEU A 48 -1.13 5.67 -2.44
CA LEU A 48 -0.50 5.42 -3.73
C LEU A 48 -1.37 4.55 -4.65
N PHE A 49 -1.82 3.40 -4.15
CA PHE A 49 -2.44 2.34 -4.96
C PHE A 49 -3.96 2.26 -4.82
N GLY A 50 -4.54 2.92 -3.84
CA GLY A 50 -5.96 2.88 -3.55
C GLY A 50 -6.34 1.79 -2.57
N LYS A 51 -7.53 1.94 -1.98
CA LYS A 51 -8.13 0.96 -1.08
C LYS A 51 -9.65 0.95 -1.29
N GLN A 52 -10.13 -0.13 -1.89
CA GLN A 52 -11.55 -0.28 -2.22
C GLN A 52 -12.38 -0.66 -0.98
N LYS A 53 -13.71 -0.73 -1.10
CA LYS A 53 -14.56 -1.32 -0.05
C LYS A 53 -14.36 -2.83 0.03
N ALA A 54 -14.58 -3.42 1.21
CA ALA A 54 -14.35 -4.85 1.45
C ALA A 54 -15.13 -5.75 0.49
N LYS A 55 -16.32 -5.31 0.07
CA LYS A 55 -17.14 -6.01 -0.94
C LYS A 55 -16.43 -6.13 -2.30
N ASP A 56 -15.71 -5.08 -2.71
CA ASP A 56 -15.10 -4.95 -4.05
C ASP A 56 -13.65 -5.46 -4.08
N ALA A 57 -13.05 -5.67 -2.90
CA ALA A 57 -11.71 -6.23 -2.76
C ALA A 57 -11.57 -7.61 -3.46
N PRO A 58 -10.42 -7.90 -4.11
CA PRO A 58 -10.16 -9.20 -4.70
C PRO A 58 -9.99 -10.30 -3.64
N ILE A 59 -10.15 -11.56 -4.06
CA ILE A 59 -9.75 -12.70 -3.22
C ILE A 59 -8.24 -12.61 -2.98
N ASN A 60 -7.82 -12.98 -1.78
CA ASN A 60 -6.47 -12.82 -1.23
C ASN A 60 -6.06 -11.38 -0.90
N ASP A 61 -6.99 -10.42 -0.89
CA ASP A 61 -6.74 -9.11 -0.31
C ASP A 61 -6.50 -9.25 1.21
N VAL A 62 -5.54 -8.48 1.73
CA VAL A 62 -5.19 -8.47 3.15
C VAL A 62 -5.51 -7.10 3.73
N ARG A 63 -6.26 -7.10 4.83
CA ARG A 63 -6.61 -5.89 5.57
C ARG A 63 -6.19 -6.01 7.02
N TYR A 64 -6.12 -4.86 7.67
CA TYR A 64 -5.77 -4.77 9.07
C TYR A 64 -6.90 -4.07 9.79
N ASP A 65 -7.29 -4.62 10.94
CA ASP A 65 -8.21 -3.94 11.83
C ASP A 65 -7.48 -2.91 12.70
N ARG A 66 -8.24 -2.18 13.52
CA ARG A 66 -7.70 -1.18 14.46
C ARG A 66 -6.75 -1.78 15.50
N ASP A 67 -6.87 -3.08 15.78
CA ASP A 67 -6.02 -3.80 16.71
C ASP A 67 -4.72 -4.28 16.05
N GLY A 68 -4.62 -4.16 14.73
CA GLY A 68 -3.45 -4.50 13.93
C GLY A 68 -3.43 -5.96 13.47
N TRP A 69 -4.54 -6.70 13.62
CA TRP A 69 -4.63 -8.07 13.15
C TRP A 69 -4.86 -8.12 11.64
N ALA A 70 -4.18 -9.05 10.97
CA ALA A 70 -4.33 -9.23 9.55
C ALA A 70 -5.53 -10.14 9.23
N TRP A 71 -6.28 -9.72 8.23
CA TRP A 71 -7.49 -10.37 7.76
C TRP A 71 -7.37 -10.63 6.27
N LEU A 72 -7.51 -11.90 5.88
CA LEU A 72 -7.42 -12.33 4.48
C LEU A 72 -8.82 -12.52 3.91
N LYS A 73 -9.09 -11.98 2.73
CA LYS A 73 -10.32 -12.29 1.98
C LYS A 73 -10.20 -13.65 1.30
N ALA A 74 -10.79 -14.68 1.91
CA ALA A 74 -10.71 -16.05 1.41
C ALA A 74 -11.67 -16.34 0.24
N ASN A 75 -12.82 -15.67 0.17
CA ASN A 75 -13.84 -15.91 -0.85
C ASN A 75 -14.77 -14.69 -1.04
N ASN A 76 -15.86 -14.86 -1.78
CA ASN A 76 -16.91 -13.83 -1.98
C ASN A 76 -18.25 -14.20 -1.30
N SER A 77 -18.21 -15.05 -0.27
CA SER A 77 -19.40 -15.48 0.49
C SER A 77 -19.79 -14.45 1.58
N GLY A 78 -20.79 -14.77 2.41
CA GLY A 78 -21.33 -13.84 3.42
C GLY A 78 -20.30 -13.35 4.46
N THR A 79 -19.38 -14.23 4.91
CA THR A 79 -18.28 -13.88 5.82
C THR A 79 -16.93 -14.25 5.18
N PRO A 80 -16.44 -13.42 4.25
CA PRO A 80 -15.30 -13.80 3.42
C PRO A 80 -13.95 -13.56 4.10
N TRP A 81 -13.90 -12.77 5.17
CA TRP A 81 -12.66 -12.37 5.83
C TRP A 81 -12.32 -13.34 6.95
N ILE A 82 -11.12 -13.91 6.92
CA ILE A 82 -10.57 -14.82 7.94
C ILE A 82 -9.39 -14.15 8.65
N ASN A 83 -9.34 -14.28 9.97
CA ASN A 83 -8.25 -13.74 10.79
C ASN A 83 -6.99 -14.63 10.66
N SER A 84 -5.80 -14.02 10.63
CA SER A 84 -4.52 -14.73 10.70
C SER A 84 -3.99 -14.96 12.12
N ASP A 85 -4.62 -14.36 13.13
CA ASP A 85 -4.21 -14.45 14.53
C ASP A 85 -4.25 -15.88 15.06
N GLN A 86 -3.24 -16.28 15.84
CA GLN A 86 -3.06 -17.66 16.30
C GLN A 86 -4.16 -18.09 17.28
N ASP A 87 -4.60 -17.17 18.13
CA ASP A 87 -5.60 -17.46 19.16
C ASP A 87 -7.03 -17.44 18.61
N ASN A 88 -7.24 -16.79 17.45
CA ASN A 88 -8.57 -16.52 16.89
C ASN A 88 -8.75 -17.00 15.43
N GLN A 89 -8.05 -18.05 15.01
CA GLN A 89 -8.06 -18.57 13.61
C GLN A 89 -9.46 -18.96 13.06
N GLY A 90 -10.47 -19.08 13.92
CA GLY A 90 -11.85 -19.37 13.52
C GLY A 90 -12.73 -18.15 13.24
N LEU A 91 -12.27 -16.93 13.58
CA LEU A 91 -13.07 -15.72 13.47
C LEU A 91 -13.28 -15.35 12.01
N LYS A 92 -14.54 -15.14 11.61
CA LYS A 92 -14.91 -14.74 10.25
C LYS A 92 -15.74 -13.48 10.26
N TRP A 93 -15.39 -12.53 9.40
CA TRP A 93 -16.09 -11.26 9.29
C TRP A 93 -16.79 -11.11 7.94
N SER A 94 -17.93 -10.43 7.97
CA SER A 94 -18.62 -9.95 6.77
C SER A 94 -17.92 -8.73 6.20
N ASN A 95 -18.24 -8.37 4.94
CA ASN A 95 -17.69 -7.17 4.30
C ASN A 95 -18.03 -5.88 5.06
N SER A 96 -19.26 -5.76 5.58
CA SER A 96 -19.68 -4.57 6.35
C SER A 96 -18.91 -4.43 7.65
N LEU A 97 -18.68 -5.56 8.34
CA LEU A 97 -17.91 -5.56 9.58
C LEU A 97 -16.44 -5.22 9.30
N MET A 98 -15.86 -5.78 8.24
CA MET A 98 -14.51 -5.45 7.80
C MET A 98 -14.35 -3.95 7.53
N ASP A 99 -15.23 -3.34 6.72
CA ASP A 99 -15.15 -1.90 6.43
C ASP A 99 -15.28 -1.03 7.69
N SER A 100 -16.06 -1.45 8.69
CA SER A 100 -16.22 -0.71 9.95
C SER A 100 -15.06 -0.86 10.93
N ARG A 101 -14.36 -2.00 10.88
CA ARG A 101 -13.26 -2.36 11.80
C ARG A 101 -11.89 -2.11 11.20
N ASP A 102 -11.81 -1.82 9.92
CA ASP A 102 -10.59 -1.44 9.22
C ASP A 102 -9.87 -0.29 9.94
N GLU A 103 -8.55 -0.37 10.02
CA GLU A 103 -7.67 0.65 10.59
C GLU A 103 -7.86 2.06 10.00
N HIS A 104 -8.41 2.14 8.78
CA HIS A 104 -8.66 3.36 8.01
C HIS A 104 -10.15 3.50 7.62
N SER A 105 -11.07 2.94 8.42
CA SER A 105 -12.52 2.92 8.13
C SER A 105 -13.12 4.28 7.75
N GLU A 106 -12.58 5.37 8.31
CA GLU A 106 -13.09 6.74 8.15
C GLU A 106 -12.90 7.30 6.74
N ILE A 107 -11.95 6.77 5.99
CA ILE A 107 -11.54 7.29 4.68
C ILE A 107 -11.80 6.30 3.54
N LEU A 108 -12.48 5.18 3.80
CA LEU A 108 -12.82 4.20 2.77
C LEU A 108 -14.00 4.67 1.90
N PRO A 109 -13.92 4.56 0.56
CA PRO A 109 -12.80 4.06 -0.24
C PRO A 109 -11.74 5.14 -0.51
N ILE A 110 -10.48 4.73 -0.55
CA ILE A 110 -9.35 5.59 -0.92
C ILE A 110 -9.07 5.39 -2.40
N LYS A 111 -9.10 6.47 -3.20
CA LYS A 111 -8.67 6.42 -4.59
C LYS A 111 -7.16 6.63 -4.66
N GLY A 112 -6.46 5.66 -5.26
CA GLY A 112 -5.00 5.73 -5.39
C GLY A 112 -4.55 6.81 -6.37
N ILE A 113 -3.38 7.41 -6.11
CA ILE A 113 -2.74 8.35 -7.05
C ILE A 113 -2.55 7.69 -8.43
N PHE A 114 -2.03 6.46 -8.46
CA PHE A 114 -1.81 5.71 -9.71
C PHE A 114 -3.12 5.25 -10.38
N GLU A 115 -4.24 5.18 -9.66
CA GLU A 115 -5.55 4.86 -10.25
C GLU A 115 -6.14 6.03 -11.07
N THR A 116 -5.51 7.21 -11.01
CA THR A 116 -5.95 8.37 -11.77
C THR A 116 -5.81 8.11 -13.27
N LYS A 117 -6.94 8.07 -13.97
CA LYS A 117 -7.01 7.83 -15.41
C LYS A 117 -6.76 9.11 -16.21
N ARG A 118 -6.31 8.96 -17.46
CA ARG A 118 -6.14 10.06 -18.45
C ARG A 118 -5.13 11.14 -18.04
N VAL A 119 -4.13 10.77 -17.25
CA VAL A 119 -3.03 11.64 -16.84
C VAL A 119 -1.71 10.96 -17.13
N MET A 120 -0.68 11.75 -17.38
CA MET A 120 0.69 11.27 -17.52
C MET A 120 1.28 10.99 -16.13
N THR A 121 2.25 10.07 -16.04
CA THR A 121 2.96 9.84 -14.77
C THR A 121 3.70 11.11 -14.30
N SER A 122 4.16 11.95 -15.22
CA SER A 122 4.77 13.25 -14.89
C SER A 122 3.81 14.20 -14.14
N GLU A 123 2.52 14.16 -14.44
CA GLU A 123 1.49 14.95 -13.76
C GLU A 123 1.17 14.40 -12.36
N LEU A 124 1.51 13.13 -12.11
CA LEU A 124 1.32 12.47 -10.81
C LEU A 124 2.48 12.75 -9.84
N ILE A 125 3.64 13.19 -10.32
CA ILE A 125 4.86 13.42 -9.50
C ILE A 125 4.56 14.32 -8.29
N PRO A 126 3.91 15.50 -8.42
CA PRO A 126 3.66 16.36 -7.26
C PRO A 126 2.84 15.66 -6.16
N TYR A 127 1.86 14.84 -6.53
CA TYR A 127 1.02 14.10 -5.59
C TYR A 127 1.80 12.97 -4.92
N THR A 128 2.66 12.26 -5.66
CA THR A 128 3.53 11.23 -5.08
C THR A 128 4.54 11.82 -4.10
N LEU A 129 5.13 12.98 -4.42
CA LEU A 129 6.05 13.70 -3.52
C LEU A 129 5.32 14.18 -2.27
N GLN A 130 4.07 14.65 -2.40
CA GLN A 130 3.27 15.04 -1.26
C GLN A 130 2.93 13.85 -0.35
N ALA A 131 2.67 12.67 -0.93
CA ALA A 131 2.46 11.45 -0.15
C ALA A 131 3.72 11.04 0.62
N ILE A 132 4.91 11.13 0.00
CA ILE A 132 6.20 10.86 0.69
C ILE A 132 6.40 11.84 1.85
N ARG A 133 6.23 13.13 1.61
CA ARG A 133 6.35 14.15 2.67
C ARG A 133 5.37 13.94 3.81
N SER A 134 4.14 13.52 3.50
CA SER A 134 3.18 13.19 4.54
C SER A 134 3.59 11.99 5.38
N LEU A 135 4.23 10.98 4.77
CA LEU A 135 4.77 9.81 5.47
C LEU A 135 5.91 10.23 6.40
N GLU A 136 6.87 11.01 5.89
CA GLU A 136 7.98 11.55 6.67
C GLU A 136 7.48 12.32 7.90
N CYS A 137 6.52 13.23 7.72
CA CYS A 137 5.97 14.01 8.81
C CYS A 137 5.23 13.18 9.86
N ARG A 138 4.47 12.18 9.44
CA ARG A 138 3.74 11.30 10.36
C ARG A 138 4.68 10.39 11.14
N MET A 139 5.70 9.85 10.49
CA MET A 139 6.72 9.04 11.16
C MET A 139 7.55 9.85 12.16
N ALA A 140 7.92 11.09 11.80
CA ALA A 140 8.56 12.00 12.73
C ALA A 140 7.66 12.31 13.94
N ALA A 141 6.38 12.57 13.72
CA ALA A 141 5.42 12.77 14.82
C ALA A 141 5.33 11.54 15.73
N LEU A 142 5.30 10.32 15.18
CA LEU A 142 5.29 9.09 15.98
C LEU A 142 6.55 8.93 16.83
N CYS A 143 7.73 9.26 16.30
CA CYS A 143 8.96 9.19 17.09
C CYS A 143 9.02 10.24 18.20
N GLU A 144 8.50 11.44 17.96
CA GLU A 144 8.34 12.44 19.02
C GLU A 144 7.33 11.98 20.09
N VAL A 145 6.21 11.37 19.71
CA VAL A 145 5.27 10.74 20.66
C VAL A 145 5.96 9.67 21.50
N SER A 146 6.79 8.82 20.89
CA SER A 146 7.55 7.80 21.62
C SER A 146 8.51 8.42 22.65
N THR A 147 9.14 9.55 22.29
CA THR A 147 10.08 10.29 23.15
C THR A 147 9.36 10.97 24.30
N ILE A 148 8.19 11.57 24.05
CA ILE A 148 7.35 12.16 25.10
C ILE A 148 6.85 11.05 26.05
N SER A 149 6.37 9.94 25.49
CA SER A 149 5.87 8.79 26.27
C SER A 149 6.95 8.23 27.21
N ALA A 150 8.21 8.21 26.79
CA ALA A 150 9.34 7.78 27.61
C ALA A 150 9.52 8.57 28.92
N THR A 151 9.03 9.81 28.97
CA THR A 151 9.11 10.70 30.14
C THR A 151 7.87 10.67 31.03
N GLN A 152 6.79 9.99 30.60
CA GLN A 152 5.53 9.95 31.32
C GLN A 152 5.46 8.81 32.33
N ASN A 153 4.60 9.02 33.33
CA ASN A 153 4.28 8.07 34.38
C ASN A 153 2.81 7.63 34.30
N GLY A 154 2.55 6.39 34.69
CA GLY A 154 1.21 5.83 34.82
C GLY A 154 0.90 4.75 33.80
N GLU A 155 -0.18 4.01 34.02
CA GLU A 155 -0.61 2.91 33.13
C GLU A 155 -1.59 3.39 32.04
N ASP A 156 -2.13 4.61 32.19
CA ASP A 156 -3.12 5.17 31.29
C ASP A 156 -2.47 6.03 30.20
N PRO A 157 -2.97 5.98 28.94
CA PRO A 157 -2.59 6.92 27.89
C PRO A 157 -2.88 8.37 28.31
N GLN A 158 -1.92 9.27 28.08
CA GLN A 158 -2.08 10.70 28.33
C GLN A 158 -2.22 11.46 27.01
N GLU A 159 -3.16 12.41 26.96
CA GLU A 159 -3.37 13.23 25.76
C GLU A 159 -2.27 14.31 25.62
N ILE A 160 -1.72 14.40 24.42
CA ILE A 160 -0.78 15.41 23.96
C ILE A 160 -1.57 16.45 23.17
N ASP A 161 -1.71 17.65 23.75
CA ASP A 161 -2.51 18.75 23.19
C ASP A 161 -2.09 19.13 21.76
N SER A 162 -0.79 19.35 21.56
CA SER A 162 -0.23 19.55 20.25
C SER A 162 1.23 19.14 20.12
N LEU A 163 1.57 18.65 18.94
CA LEU A 163 2.91 18.24 18.56
C LEU A 163 3.20 18.73 17.15
N GLN A 164 4.30 19.44 16.98
CA GLN A 164 4.72 19.93 15.67
C GLN A 164 6.17 19.52 15.38
N PRO A 165 6.37 18.46 14.57
CA PRO A 165 7.69 18.13 14.04
C PRO A 165 8.20 19.25 13.12
N VAL A 166 9.52 19.41 13.05
CA VAL A 166 10.16 20.46 12.25
C VAL A 166 9.78 20.32 10.77
N GLY A 167 9.23 21.40 10.19
CA GLY A 167 8.82 21.41 8.79
C GLY A 167 7.47 20.74 8.49
N CYS A 168 6.75 20.29 9.53
CA CYS A 168 5.47 19.61 9.41
C CYS A 168 4.32 20.45 9.98
N ILE A 169 3.09 20.02 9.66
CA ILE A 169 1.88 20.58 10.25
C ILE A 169 1.75 20.15 11.72
N GLU A 170 1.02 20.95 12.50
CA GLU A 170 0.69 20.63 13.89
C GLU A 170 -0.29 19.44 13.95
N PHE A 171 0.08 18.40 14.68
CA PHE A 171 -0.78 17.29 15.04
C PHE A 171 -1.42 17.57 16.40
N LYS A 172 -2.70 17.24 16.55
CA LYS A 172 -3.49 17.48 17.76
C LYS A 172 -4.11 16.19 18.24
N LYS A 173 -4.35 16.09 19.54
CA LYS A 173 -5.03 14.95 20.17
C LYS A 173 -4.30 13.62 19.89
N LEU A 174 -3.01 13.60 20.16
CA LEU A 174 -2.22 12.38 20.12
C LEU A 174 -2.16 11.79 21.52
N ASP A 175 -2.21 10.47 21.65
CA ASP A 175 -2.10 9.83 22.95
C ASP A 175 -0.69 9.25 23.15
N THR A 176 -0.16 9.37 24.36
CA THR A 176 1.07 8.68 24.76
C THR A 176 0.85 7.17 24.81
N TRP A 177 1.94 6.43 24.70
CA TRP A 177 1.88 4.97 24.70
C TRP A 177 2.29 4.41 26.06
N PRO A 178 1.36 3.76 26.78
CA PRO A 178 1.66 3.19 28.08
C PRO A 178 2.76 2.12 28.01
N GLU A 179 2.90 1.45 26.87
CA GLU A 179 3.97 0.47 26.62
C GLU A 179 5.38 1.09 26.61
N CYS A 180 5.47 2.42 26.56
CA CYS A 180 6.68 3.23 26.53
C CYS A 180 6.86 4.11 27.77
N HIS A 181 6.06 3.95 28.83
CA HIS A 181 6.19 4.75 30.05
C HIS A 181 7.30 4.20 30.96
N PHE A 182 8.53 4.71 30.79
CA PHE A 182 9.74 4.20 31.47
C PHE A 182 10.04 4.84 32.84
N ASP A 183 9.27 5.83 33.29
CA ASP A 183 9.57 6.54 34.55
C ASP A 183 9.01 5.82 35.80
N ALA A 184 8.37 4.65 35.62
CA ALA A 184 8.09 3.70 36.69
C ALA A 184 9.39 3.01 37.19
N PRO A 185 9.61 2.88 38.51
CA PRO A 185 10.81 2.23 39.03
C PRO A 185 10.80 0.72 38.72
N PRO A 186 11.92 0.13 38.26
CA PRO A 186 13.26 0.71 38.16
C PRO A 186 13.50 1.50 36.86
N ARG A 187 13.79 2.81 37.00
CA ARG A 187 14.14 3.73 35.92
C ARG A 187 15.34 3.23 35.11
N SER A 188 15.13 2.89 33.84
CA SER A 188 16.19 2.54 32.91
C SER A 188 16.42 3.67 31.90
N VAL A 189 17.32 4.60 32.23
CA VAL A 189 17.77 5.66 31.29
C VAL A 189 18.29 5.06 29.97
N LEU A 190 18.84 3.84 30.03
CA LEU A 190 19.27 3.10 28.85
C LEU A 190 18.10 2.74 27.91
N ASP A 191 16.95 2.35 28.45
CA ASP A 191 15.79 1.95 27.64
C ASP A 191 15.12 3.15 26.96
N GLN A 192 15.16 4.31 27.62
CA GLN A 192 14.72 5.58 27.03
C GLN A 192 15.57 5.98 25.82
N VAL A 193 16.91 5.91 25.96
CA VAL A 193 17.85 6.25 24.88
C VAL A 193 17.75 5.25 23.73
N ASP A 194 17.65 3.96 24.07
CA ASP A 194 17.52 2.87 23.10
C ASP A 194 16.24 3.01 22.27
N THR A 195 15.10 3.26 22.91
CA THR A 195 13.81 3.45 22.23
C THR A 195 13.85 4.64 21.27
N ARG A 196 14.42 5.77 21.70
CA ARG A 196 14.53 6.96 20.87
C ARG A 196 15.36 6.70 19.62
N ASN A 197 16.57 6.18 19.80
CA ASN A 197 17.46 5.85 18.69
C ASN A 197 16.83 4.83 17.75
N TYR A 198 16.13 3.84 18.31
CA TYR A 198 15.44 2.80 17.55
C TYR A 198 14.37 3.40 16.64
N CYS A 199 13.50 4.28 17.14
CA CYS A 199 12.44 4.87 16.31
C CYS A 199 13.01 5.70 15.15
N GLU A 200 14.01 6.54 15.42
CA GLU A 200 14.68 7.34 14.40
C GLU A 200 15.33 6.43 13.33
N GLU A 201 16.04 5.38 13.74
CA GLU A 201 16.70 4.45 12.81
C GLU A 201 15.69 3.69 11.93
N ILE A 202 14.70 3.04 12.54
CA ILE A 202 13.76 2.20 11.80
C ILE A 202 12.83 3.02 10.89
N SER A 203 12.45 4.23 11.31
CA SER A 203 11.65 5.14 10.48
C SER A 203 12.43 5.60 9.25
N MET A 204 13.71 5.99 9.41
CA MET A 204 14.56 6.35 8.28
C MET A 204 14.76 5.18 7.31
N GLN A 205 15.02 3.97 7.82
CA GLN A 205 15.17 2.78 6.98
C GLN A 205 13.88 2.48 6.19
N LEU A 206 12.72 2.61 6.85
CA LEU A 206 11.42 2.38 6.23
C LEU A 206 11.14 3.44 5.15
N ILE A 207 11.34 4.73 5.45
CA ILE A 207 11.15 5.82 4.48
C ILE A 207 12.05 5.60 3.26
N PHE A 208 13.33 5.31 3.46
CA PHE A 208 14.26 5.08 2.37
C PHE A 208 13.81 3.92 1.47
N ARG A 209 13.37 2.81 2.09
CA ARG A 209 12.83 1.66 1.37
C ARG A 209 11.56 2.01 0.58
N GLU A 210 10.63 2.75 1.17
CA GLU A 210 9.40 3.17 0.48
C GLU A 210 9.69 4.13 -0.68
N ILE A 211 10.69 5.01 -0.55
CA ILE A 211 11.13 5.87 -1.65
C ILE A 211 11.64 5.03 -2.82
N GLU A 212 12.52 4.05 -2.58
CA GLU A 212 13.02 3.16 -3.64
C GLU A 212 11.90 2.32 -4.27
N GLN A 213 10.97 1.80 -3.46
CA GLN A 213 9.80 1.07 -3.98
C GLN A 213 8.88 1.97 -4.82
N THR A 214 8.74 3.23 -4.42
CA THR A 214 7.90 4.20 -5.14
C THR A 214 8.55 4.62 -6.45
N LYS A 215 9.87 4.75 -6.51
CA LYS A 215 10.59 4.95 -7.79
C LYS A 215 10.26 3.83 -8.77
N LEU A 216 10.36 2.57 -8.33
CA LEU A 216 10.01 1.43 -9.17
C LEU A 216 8.53 1.47 -9.62
N ALA A 217 7.61 1.84 -8.73
CA ALA A 217 6.20 1.99 -9.06
C ALA A 217 5.96 3.10 -10.11
N ILE A 218 6.67 4.23 -9.99
CA ILE A 218 6.63 5.34 -10.95
C ILE A 218 7.17 4.89 -12.32
N GLU A 219 8.31 4.19 -12.35
CA GLU A 219 8.88 3.66 -13.59
C GLU A 219 7.92 2.68 -14.30
N TYR A 220 7.30 1.79 -13.52
CA TYR A 220 6.31 0.85 -14.04
C TYR A 220 5.07 1.56 -14.58
N ASP A 221 4.51 2.53 -13.85
CA ASP A 221 3.35 3.31 -14.29
C ASP A 221 3.66 4.14 -15.54
N ALA A 222 4.85 4.76 -15.61
CA ALA A 222 5.33 5.48 -16.78
C ALA A 222 5.41 4.57 -18.01
N GLY A 223 6.07 3.41 -17.88
CA GLY A 223 6.15 2.42 -18.96
C GLY A 223 4.78 1.96 -19.43
N PHE A 224 3.88 1.63 -18.49
CA PHE A 224 2.52 1.19 -18.80
C PHE A 224 1.70 2.26 -19.55
N ARG A 225 1.71 3.52 -19.07
CA ARG A 225 0.96 4.60 -19.71
C ARG A 225 1.52 4.97 -21.08
N THR A 226 2.84 5.01 -21.24
CA THR A 226 3.47 5.25 -22.53
C THR A 226 3.11 4.16 -23.54
N LEU A 227 3.11 2.89 -23.13
CA LEU A 227 2.68 1.78 -23.99
C LEU A 227 1.22 1.93 -24.43
N LEU A 228 0.31 2.30 -23.52
CA LEU A 228 -1.09 2.52 -23.86
C LEU A 228 -1.28 3.68 -24.84
N GLN A 229 -0.51 4.76 -24.70
CA GLN A 229 -0.54 5.89 -25.64
C GLN A 229 0.00 5.51 -27.00
N PHE A 230 1.11 4.79 -27.04
CA PHE A 230 1.67 4.27 -28.29
C PHE A 230 0.67 3.35 -28.99
N ALA A 231 0.04 2.42 -28.25
CA ALA A 231 -0.97 1.53 -28.80
C ALA A 231 -2.18 2.30 -29.35
N GLY A 232 -2.66 3.31 -28.62
CA GLY A 232 -3.76 4.18 -29.07
C GLY A 232 -3.41 4.97 -30.34
N ASN A 233 -2.24 5.59 -30.38
CA ASN A 233 -1.76 6.33 -31.56
C ASN A 233 -1.49 5.41 -32.75
N PHE A 234 -0.99 4.20 -32.52
CA PHE A 234 -0.75 3.21 -33.57
C PHE A 234 -2.05 2.67 -34.17
N ASP A 235 -3.09 2.44 -33.37
CA ASP A 235 -4.41 2.07 -33.88
C ASP A 235 -5.00 3.20 -34.77
N ILE A 236 -4.88 4.47 -34.34
CA ILE A 236 -5.28 5.62 -35.16
C ILE A 236 -4.49 5.64 -36.47
N PHE A 237 -3.16 5.50 -36.41
CA PHE A 237 -2.30 5.44 -37.58
C PHE A 237 -2.72 4.33 -38.55
N LEU A 238 -2.95 3.10 -38.07
CA LEU A 238 -3.39 1.98 -38.91
C LEU A 238 -4.76 2.23 -39.56
N ARG A 239 -5.70 2.86 -38.83
CA ARG A 239 -7.02 3.23 -39.37
C ARG A 239 -6.91 4.29 -40.46
N GLU A 240 -6.08 5.29 -40.25
CA GLU A 240 -5.83 6.33 -41.25
C GLU A 240 -5.09 5.78 -42.47
N MET A 241 -4.07 4.95 -42.28
CA MET A 241 -3.23 4.41 -43.35
C MET A 241 -3.98 3.43 -44.27
N ARG A 242 -5.05 2.79 -43.79
CA ARG A 242 -5.92 1.92 -44.60
C ARG A 242 -6.50 2.61 -45.83
N TRP A 243 -6.86 3.89 -45.72
CA TRP A 243 -7.50 4.64 -46.80
C TRP A 243 -6.54 5.08 -47.94
N PRO A 244 -5.41 5.76 -47.66
CA PRO A 244 -4.46 6.16 -48.69
C PRO A 244 -3.75 4.95 -49.33
N LEU A 245 -3.49 3.86 -48.61
CA LEU A 245 -2.89 2.65 -49.20
C LEU A 245 -3.83 1.96 -50.18
N THR A 246 -5.12 1.82 -49.85
CA THR A 246 -6.09 1.20 -50.77
C THR A 246 -6.39 2.07 -51.98
N GLY A 247 -6.44 3.40 -51.82
CA GLY A 247 -6.61 4.35 -52.92
C GLY A 247 -5.40 4.37 -53.88
N THR A 248 -4.18 4.43 -53.34
CA THR A 248 -2.95 4.45 -54.15
C THR A 248 -2.66 3.11 -54.82
N LEU A 249 -2.92 1.97 -54.16
CA LEU A 249 -2.81 0.65 -54.79
C LEU A 249 -3.82 0.45 -55.91
N ARG A 250 -5.04 0.95 -55.74
CA ARG A 250 -6.05 0.91 -56.80
C ARG A 250 -5.66 1.79 -57.99
N GLN A 251 -5.18 3.01 -57.74
CA GLN A 251 -4.68 3.89 -58.81
C GLN A 251 -3.44 3.30 -59.50
N ALA A 252 -2.52 2.67 -58.75
CA ALA A 252 -1.38 1.97 -59.31
C ALA A 252 -1.81 0.77 -60.15
N ALA A 253 -2.80 -0.02 -59.71
CA ALA A 253 -3.36 -1.13 -60.48
C ALA A 253 -4.11 -0.64 -61.73
N GLU A 254 -4.82 0.49 -61.66
CA GLU A 254 -5.44 1.13 -62.82
C GLU A 254 -4.39 1.66 -63.81
N LEU A 255 -3.30 2.28 -63.34
CA LEU A 255 -2.16 2.69 -64.16
C LEU A 255 -1.44 1.50 -64.81
N ILE A 256 -1.17 0.43 -64.06
CA ILE A 256 -0.58 -0.82 -64.58
C ILE A 256 -1.52 -1.46 -65.61
N GLY A 257 -2.82 -1.45 -65.36
CA GLY A 257 -3.84 -1.94 -66.31
C GLY A 257 -3.94 -1.08 -67.58
N GLN A 258 -3.76 0.24 -67.48
CA GLN A 258 -3.67 1.14 -68.64
C GLN A 258 -2.37 0.94 -69.43
N LEU A 259 -1.24 0.71 -68.75
CA LEU A 259 0.06 0.42 -69.36
C LEU A 259 0.14 -0.96 -70.01
N GLY A 260 -0.71 -1.91 -69.61
CA GLY A 260 -0.84 -3.24 -70.24
C GLY A 260 -1.34 -3.22 -71.69
N ARG A 261 -1.81 -2.07 -72.20
CA ARG A 261 -2.13 -1.88 -73.64
C ARG A 261 -0.93 -1.49 -74.49
N ILE A 262 0.22 -1.19 -73.89
CA ILE A 262 1.46 -0.89 -74.60
C ILE A 262 2.23 -2.21 -74.76
N PRO A 263 2.38 -2.75 -75.99
CA PRO A 263 3.18 -3.94 -76.21
C PRO A 263 4.62 -3.62 -75.79
N CYS A 264 5.21 -4.46 -74.92
CA CYS A 264 6.55 -4.42 -74.32
C CYS A 264 6.70 -3.94 -72.86
N PHE A 265 5.63 -3.66 -72.10
CA PHE A 265 5.79 -3.27 -70.67
C PHE A 265 5.70 -4.43 -69.66
N LEU A 266 5.19 -5.58 -70.08
CA LEU A 266 5.21 -6.81 -69.28
C LEU A 266 6.47 -7.61 -69.61
N SER A 267 7.03 -8.30 -68.61
CA SER A 267 8.24 -9.15 -68.71
C SER A 267 8.18 -10.26 -69.78
N SER A 268 7.08 -10.36 -70.52
CA SER A 268 6.90 -11.19 -71.71
C SER A 268 7.79 -10.81 -72.90
N CYS A 269 8.45 -9.65 -72.88
CA CYS A 269 9.32 -9.22 -73.99
C CYS A 269 10.82 -9.48 -73.78
N ASP A 270 11.24 -9.90 -72.59
CA ASP A 270 12.65 -10.24 -72.32
C ASP A 270 13.03 -11.66 -72.74
N SER A 271 12.07 -12.49 -73.17
CA SER A 271 12.33 -13.84 -73.70
C SER A 271 12.16 -13.90 -75.21
N ALA A 272 13.12 -13.33 -75.94
CA ALA A 272 13.34 -13.62 -77.36
C ALA A 272 14.79 -14.11 -77.57
N PRO A 273 15.00 -15.24 -78.28
CA PRO A 273 14.01 -16.04 -79.00
C PRO A 273 13.23 -17.03 -78.09
N PRO A 274 12.03 -17.48 -78.50
CA PRO A 274 11.23 -18.44 -77.75
C PRO A 274 11.96 -19.79 -77.62
N ILE A 275 11.97 -20.35 -76.41
CA ILE A 275 12.48 -21.69 -76.14
C ILE A 275 11.57 -22.69 -76.87
N LYS A 276 12.12 -23.42 -77.84
CA LYS A 276 11.43 -24.58 -78.42
C LYS A 276 11.36 -25.66 -77.34
N GLN A 277 10.15 -25.96 -76.85
CA GLN A 277 9.91 -27.07 -75.96
C GLN A 277 10.06 -28.41 -76.73
N PRO A 278 10.68 -29.45 -76.15
CA PRO A 278 10.39 -30.82 -76.53
C PRO A 278 8.98 -31.24 -76.10
#